data_AF-A0A1H4M4B3-F1
#
_entry.id   AF-A0A1H4M4B3-F1
#
_cell.length_a   1.000
_cell.length_b   1.000
_cell.length_c   1.000
_cell.angle_alpha   90.00
_cell.angle_beta   90.00
_cell.angle_gamma   90.00
#
_symmetry.space_group_name_H-M   'P 1'
#
loop_
_entity.id
_entity.type
_entity.pdbx_description
1 polymer ?
#
loop_
_entity_poly.entity_id
_entity_poly.type
_entity_poly.pdbx_seq_one_letter_code
_entity_poly.pdbx_strand_id
1 'polypeptide(L)'
;MAHSDTLPRDFGWVLLELMGHRQRVGRAREDEIAGSQMLRIDIPTEGDGYATEFYSASAIYAIRPVSEQIARDHYAARDPRPQRPIDYQPQIENHDGGDDA
;
A
#
# COMPACT_ATOMS: atom_id res chain seq x y z
N MET A 1 1.56 -18.59 -32.68
CA MET A 1 2.24 -18.39 -31.38
C MET A 1 1.15 -18.23 -30.35
N ALA A 2 0.94 -19.22 -29.50
CA ALA A 2 -0.10 -19.19 -28.49
C ALA A 2 0.30 -18.20 -27.39
N HIS A 3 -0.43 -17.10 -27.24
CA HIS A 3 -0.36 -16.28 -26.02
C HIS A 3 -1.23 -16.98 -24.98
N SER A 4 -0.55 -17.72 -24.11
CA SER A 4 -1.09 -18.45 -22.96
C SER A 4 -1.72 -17.48 -21.95
N ASP A 5 -2.90 -17.85 -21.44
CA ASP A 5 -3.54 -17.42 -20.19
C ASP A 5 -3.24 -16.00 -19.67
N THR A 6 -4.12 -15.05 -20.04
CA THR A 6 -4.07 -13.63 -19.69
C THR A 6 -4.59 -13.34 -18.27
N LEU A 7 -4.10 -14.06 -17.25
CA LEU A 7 -4.32 -13.67 -15.86
C LEU A 7 -3.04 -13.09 -15.28
N PRO A 8 -3.11 -11.94 -14.59
CA PRO A 8 -1.93 -11.36 -13.96
C PRO A 8 -1.36 -12.34 -12.93
N ARG A 9 -0.03 -12.50 -12.95
CA ARG A 9 0.65 -13.46 -12.08
C ARG A 9 0.56 -13.02 -10.63
N ASP A 10 -0.11 -13.83 -9.81
CA ASP A 10 -0.25 -13.61 -8.36
C ASP A 10 0.99 -14.16 -7.61
N PHE A 11 1.53 -13.36 -6.69
CA PHE A 11 2.66 -13.72 -5.82
C PHE A 11 2.21 -13.98 -4.37
N GLY A 12 0.94 -13.72 -4.05
CA GLY A 12 0.43 -13.81 -2.67
C GLY A 12 0.99 -12.71 -1.78
N TRP A 13 1.19 -13.02 -0.50
CA TRP A 13 1.74 -12.08 0.47
C TRP A 13 3.26 -11.96 0.31
N VAL A 14 3.76 -10.73 0.25
CA VAL A 14 5.19 -10.45 0.09
C VAL A 14 5.64 -9.35 1.02
N LEU A 15 6.92 -9.40 1.40
CA LEU A 15 7.70 -8.26 1.84
C LEU A 15 8.54 -7.75 0.68
N LEU A 16 8.29 -6.50 0.30
CA LEU A 16 8.96 -5.79 -0.77
C LEU A 16 9.95 -4.79 -0.18
N GLU A 17 11.19 -4.85 -0.65
CA GLU A 17 12.21 -3.83 -0.38
C GLU A 17 12.42 -2.98 -1.62
N LEU A 18 12.22 -1.67 -1.45
CA LEU A 18 12.33 -0.67 -2.50
C LEU A 18 13.62 0.10 -2.28
N MET A 19 14.51 0.05 -3.27
CA MET A 19 15.82 0.72 -3.25
C MET A 19 16.65 0.49 -1.96
N GLY A 20 16.39 -0.56 -1.19
CA GLY A 20 17.05 -0.80 0.10
C GLY A 20 16.69 0.19 1.23
N HIS A 21 15.72 1.08 1.04
CA HIS A 21 15.39 2.14 2.02
C HIS A 21 13.95 2.06 2.54
N ARG A 22 13.03 1.48 1.78
CA ARG A 22 11.61 1.42 2.13
C ARG A 22 11.10 0.00 2.00
N GLN A 23 10.35 -0.44 3.01
CA GLN A 23 9.68 -1.73 2.99
C GLN A 23 8.17 -1.57 2.79
N ARG A 24 7.57 -2.53 2.08
CA ARG A 24 6.13 -2.71 1.91
C ARG A 24 5.75 -4.14 2.17
N VAL A 25 4.62 -4.34 2.80
CA VAL A 25 4.08 -5.68 3.04
C VAL A 25 2.63 -5.69 2.63
N GLY A 26 2.25 -6.65 1.81
CA GLY A 26 0.94 -6.70 1.20
C GLY A 26 0.81 -7.84 0.20
N ARG A 27 -0.35 -7.93 -0.43
CA ARG A 27 -0.60 -8.90 -1.49
C ARG A 27 -0.10 -8.35 -2.82
N ALA A 28 0.76 -9.08 -3.51
CA ALA A 28 1.39 -8.62 -4.73
C ALA A 28 1.00 -9.44 -5.95
N ARG A 29 0.87 -8.76 -7.08
CA ARG A 29 0.69 -9.37 -8.40
C ARG A 29 1.32 -8.51 -9.48
N GLU A 30 1.65 -9.13 -10.60
CA GLU A 30 1.92 -8.39 -11.83
C GLU A 30 0.64 -7.67 -12.29
N ASP A 31 0.76 -6.46 -12.81
CA ASP A 31 -0.34 -5.71 -13.44
C ASP A 31 0.20 -4.82 -14.57
N GLU A 32 -0.58 -4.60 -15.63
CA GLU A 32 -0.19 -3.71 -16.73
C GLU A 32 -0.84 -2.34 -16.53
N ILE A 33 -0.02 -1.31 -16.34
CA ILE A 33 -0.48 0.06 -16.07
C ILE A 33 0.16 1.02 -17.06
N ALA A 34 -0.67 1.77 -17.78
CA ALA A 34 -0.24 2.76 -18.77
C ALA A 34 0.77 2.20 -19.81
N GLY A 35 0.55 0.95 -20.26
CA GLY A 35 1.41 0.27 -21.23
C GLY A 35 2.74 -0.24 -20.67
N SER A 36 2.89 -0.30 -19.34
CA SER A 36 4.08 -0.82 -18.67
C SER A 36 3.71 -1.93 -17.68
N GLN A 37 4.48 -3.01 -17.66
CA GLN A 37 4.35 -4.05 -16.65
C GLN A 37 4.89 -3.54 -15.32
N MET A 38 4.04 -3.54 -14.29
CA MET A 38 4.38 -3.12 -12.94
C MET A 38 4.03 -4.22 -11.94
N LEU A 39 4.69 -4.20 -10.79
CA LEU A 39 4.25 -4.94 -9.62
C LEU A 39 3.24 -4.08 -8.87
N ARG A 40 2.00 -4.56 -8.75
CA ARG A 40 1.01 -4.00 -7.84
C ARG A 40 1.18 -4.63 -6.47
N ILE A 41 1.08 -3.84 -5.42
CA ILE A 41 0.98 -4.33 -4.04
C ILE A 41 -0.22 -3.69 -3.33
N ASP A 42 -1.08 -4.52 -2.76
CA ASP A 42 -2.23 -4.12 -1.95
C ASP A 42 -1.85 -4.25 -0.46
N ILE A 43 -1.62 -3.12 0.19
CA ILE A 43 -1.14 -3.02 1.58
C ILE A 43 -2.33 -2.87 2.51
N PRO A 44 -2.53 -3.73 3.51
CA PRO A 44 -3.63 -3.58 4.45
C PRO A 44 -3.49 -2.28 5.26
N THR A 45 -4.59 -1.54 5.44
CA THR A 45 -4.65 -0.33 6.26
C THR A 45 -5.47 -0.58 7.52
N GLU A 46 -5.42 0.35 8.47
CA GLU A 46 -6.36 0.35 9.59
C GLU A 46 -7.80 0.52 9.08
N GLY A 47 -8.73 -0.33 9.56
CA GLY A 47 -10.15 -0.30 9.23
C GLY A 47 -10.57 -1.10 7.98
N ASP A 48 -10.10 -2.36 7.86
CA ASP A 48 -10.46 -3.34 6.81
C ASP A 48 -10.22 -2.89 5.35
N GLY A 49 -9.46 -1.80 5.16
CA GLY A 49 -9.10 -1.25 3.86
C GLY A 49 -7.75 -1.74 3.31
N TYR A 50 -7.49 -1.38 2.05
CA TYR A 50 -6.19 -1.56 1.41
C TYR A 50 -5.76 -0.28 0.70
N ALA A 51 -4.46 0.02 0.78
CA ALA A 51 -3.80 1.02 -0.03
C ALA A 51 -3.02 0.31 -1.15
N THR A 52 -3.38 0.61 -2.40
CA THR A 52 -2.71 0.04 -3.57
C THR A 52 -1.55 0.93 -4.01
N GLU A 53 -0.37 0.34 -4.15
CA GLU A 53 0.82 0.97 -4.73
C GLU A 53 1.31 0.17 -5.95
N PHE A 54 2.02 0.83 -6.88
CA PHE A 54 2.60 0.22 -8.08
C PHE A 54 4.09 0.54 -8.20
N TYR A 55 4.90 -0.47 -8.53
CA TYR A 55 6.35 -0.34 -8.65
C TYR A 55 6.87 -0.98 -9.94
N SER A 56 7.80 -0.31 -10.61
CA SER A 56 8.53 -0.94 -11.73
C SER A 56 9.44 -2.04 -11.19
N ALA A 57 9.77 -3.03 -12.02
CA ALA A 57 10.74 -4.06 -11.63
C ALA A 57 12.10 -3.47 -11.20
N SER A 58 12.53 -2.40 -11.87
CA SER A 58 13.76 -1.67 -11.53
C SER A 58 13.71 -1.00 -10.16
N ALA A 59 12.52 -0.69 -9.62
CA ALA A 59 12.36 -0.05 -8.32
C ALA A 59 12.61 -1.00 -7.14
N ILE A 60 12.63 -2.31 -7.43
CA ILE A 60 12.57 -3.38 -6.44
C ILE A 60 13.97 -3.90 -6.17
N TYR A 61 14.40 -3.78 -4.92
CA TYR A 61 15.65 -4.35 -4.45
C TYR A 61 15.51 -5.83 -4.11
N ALA A 62 14.42 -6.21 -3.42
CA ALA A 62 14.13 -7.61 -3.10
C ALA A 62 12.62 -7.84 -2.92
N ILE A 63 12.16 -9.04 -3.28
CA ILE A 63 10.82 -9.57 -3.00
C ILE A 63 10.97 -10.83 -2.17
N ARG A 64 10.33 -10.89 -1.00
CA ARG A 64 10.32 -12.06 -0.12
C ARG A 64 8.87 -12.52 0.06
N PRO A 65 8.46 -13.65 -0.57
CA PRO A 65 7.18 -14.27 -0.26
C PRO A 65 7.11 -14.62 1.23
N VAL A 66 5.98 -14.30 1.86
CA VAL A 66 5.73 -14.55 3.29
C VAL A 66 4.30 -15.08 3.45
N SER A 67 3.99 -15.66 4.61
CA SER A 67 2.61 -16.01 4.93
C SER A 67 1.81 -14.76 5.30
N GLU A 68 0.48 -14.84 5.17
CA GLU A 68 -0.43 -13.79 5.63
C GLU A 68 -0.24 -13.47 7.12
N GLN A 69 -0.06 -14.51 7.93
CA GLN A 69 0.12 -14.36 9.36
C GLN A 69 1.37 -13.53 9.69
N ILE A 70 2.52 -13.86 9.09
CA ILE A 70 3.76 -13.09 9.26
C ILE A 70 3.59 -11.66 8.76
N ALA A 71 2.90 -11.48 7.63
CA ALA A 71 2.65 -10.16 7.06
C ALA A 71 1.82 -9.28 8.00
N ARG A 72 0.76 -9.82 8.60
CA ARG A 72 -0.11 -9.08 9.53
C ARG A 72 0.56 -8.81 10.86
N ASP A 73 1.21 -9.81 11.47
CA ASP A 73 1.79 -9.69 12.82
C ASP A 73 2.94 -8.68 12.89
N HIS A 74 3.77 -8.61 11.85
CA HIS A 74 5.00 -7.80 11.87
C HIS A 74 4.87 -6.42 11.19
N TYR A 75 3.85 -6.20 10.35
CA TYR A 75 3.82 -5.03 9.45
C TYR A 75 2.49 -4.27 9.43
N ALA A 76 1.44 -4.74 10.12
CA ALA A 76 0.14 -4.04 10.18
C ALA A 76 0.21 -2.64 10.82
N ALA A 77 1.28 -2.32 11.58
CA ALA A 77 1.41 -1.04 12.30
C ALA A 77 1.85 0.15 11.43
N ARG A 78 2.09 -0.02 10.13
CA ARG A 78 2.61 1.04 9.25
C ARG A 78 1.63 1.36 8.14
N ASP A 79 0.55 2.05 8.49
CA ASP A 79 -0.39 2.58 7.51
C ASP A 79 0.36 3.45 6.47
N PRO A 80 0.36 3.07 5.18
CA PRO A 80 1.05 3.82 4.13
C PRO A 80 0.30 5.08 3.70
N ARG A 81 -0.95 5.28 4.14
CA ARG A 81 -1.75 6.45 3.77
C ARG A 81 -1.09 7.74 4.29
N PRO A 82 -1.17 8.86 3.54
CA PRO A 82 -0.71 10.15 4.02
C PRO A 82 -1.44 10.54 5.30
N GLN A 83 -0.72 10.96 6.34
CA GLN A 83 -1.35 11.39 7.61
C GLN A 83 -2.19 12.67 7.48
N ARG A 84 -2.00 13.43 6.40
CA ARG A 84 -2.80 14.61 6.06
C ARG A 84 -3.06 14.61 4.55
N PRO A 85 -4.15 13.99 4.09
CA PRO A 85 -4.60 14.13 2.71
C PRO A 85 -4.80 15.61 2.36
N ILE A 86 -4.65 15.97 1.09
CA ILE A 86 -4.80 17.36 0.62
C ILE A 86 -6.19 17.96 0.95
N ASP A 87 -7.19 17.09 1.11
CA ASP A 87 -8.56 17.46 1.46
C ASP A 87 -8.81 17.57 2.98
N TYR A 88 -7.78 17.39 3.82
CA TYR A 88 -7.92 17.49 5.28
C TYR A 88 -8.12 18.94 5.72
N GLN A 89 -9.34 19.27 6.15
CA GLN A 89 -9.66 20.53 6.81
C GLN A 89 -9.98 20.27 8.29
N PRO A 90 -9.11 20.67 9.25
CA PRO A 90 -9.45 20.56 10.66
C PRO A 90 -10.64 21.49 10.95
N GLN A 91 -11.73 20.97 11.51
CA GLN A 91 -12.78 21.81 12.06
C GLN A 91 -12.19 22.59 13.24
N ILE A 92 -12.08 23.91 13.08
CA ILE A 92 -11.78 24.80 14.20
C ILE A 92 -13.10 24.97 14.94
N GLU A 93 -13.28 24.25 16.05
CA GLU A 93 -14.37 24.57 17.00
C GLU A 93 -14.03 25.91 17.63
N ASN A 94 -14.72 26.97 17.20
CA ASN A 94 -14.72 28.21 17.97
C ASN A 94 -15.50 27.92 19.25
N HIS A 95 -14.78 27.82 20.37
CA HIS A 95 -15.39 27.94 21.68
C HIS A 95 -15.88 29.39 21.79
N ASP A 96 -17.16 29.60 21.47
CA ASP A 96 -17.85 30.85 21.80
C ASP A 96 -17.86 30.95 23.33
N GLY A 97 -16.82 31.59 23.86
CA GLY A 97 -16.74 31.98 25.25
C GLY A 97 -17.88 32.95 25.51
N GLY A 98 -19.00 32.42 26.01
CA GLY A 98 -20.03 33.20 26.66
C GLY A 98 -19.40 33.86 27.87
N ASP A 99 -18.99 35.11 27.72
CA ASP A 99 -18.68 36.00 28.82
C ASP A 99 -20.02 36.35 29.48
N ASP A 100 -20.45 35.52 30.44
CA ASP A 100 -21.51 35.86 31.38
C ASP A 100 -21.00 36.98 32.29
N ALA A 101 -21.50 38.20 32.08
CA ALA A 101 -21.41 39.32 33.02
C ALA A 101 -22.69 40.18 33.00
#